data_AF-A0A8J2XM28-F1
#
_entry.id   AF-A0A8J2XM28-F1
#
_cell.length_a   1.000
_cell.length_b   1.000
_cell.length_c   1.000
_cell.angle_alpha   90.00
_cell.angle_beta   90.00
_cell.angle_gamma   90.00
#
_symmetry.space_group_name_H-M   'P 1'
#
loop_
_entity.id
_entity.type
_entity.pdbx_description
1 polymer ?
#
loop_
_entity_poly.entity_id
_entity_poly.type
_entity_poly.pdbx_seq_one_letter_code
_entity_poly.pdbx_strand_id
1 'polypeptide(L)' 'MPDYVVLTERVAEQQLTNEKLKRRNELLYAEIGDLKSGLDAIEERARNELGLIQKDEVFYRIYQDLEEPDS' A
#
# COMPACT_ATOMS: atom_id res chain seq x y z
N MET A 1 50.83 -4.40 -4.69
CA MET A 1 50.04 -4.70 -3.47
C MET A 1 48.79 -5.46 -3.87
N PRO A 2 48.68 -6.76 -3.52
CA PRO A 2 47.62 -7.65 -3.99
C PRO A 2 46.25 -7.47 -3.29
N ASP A 3 46.21 -6.90 -2.08
CA ASP A 3 44.97 -6.76 -1.30
C ASP A 3 43.94 -5.80 -1.92
N TYR A 4 44.39 -4.80 -2.69
CA TYR A 4 43.50 -3.85 -3.35
C TYR A 4 42.61 -4.52 -4.40
N VAL A 5 43.15 -5.47 -5.17
CA VAL A 5 42.43 -6.18 -6.23
C VAL A 5 41.33 -7.07 -5.62
N VAL A 6 41.67 -7.81 -4.57
CA VAL A 6 40.72 -8.67 -3.83
C VAL A 6 39.60 -7.83 -3.21
N LEU A 7 39.91 -6.65 -2.69
CA LEU A 7 38.91 -5.76 -2.13
C LEU A 7 37.96 -5.22 -3.21
N THR A 8 38.49 -4.84 -4.38
CA THR A 8 37.67 -4.36 -5.50
C THR A 8 36.75 -5.45 -6.06
N GLU A 9 37.21 -6.70 -6.12
CA GLU A 9 36.40 -7.84 -6.55
C GLU A 9 35.24 -8.10 -5.57
N ARG A 10 35.51 -8.08 -4.25
CA ARG A 10 34.47 -8.22 -3.23
C ARG A 10 33.43 -7.10 -3.29
N VAL A 11 33.86 -5.86 -3.55
CA VAL A 11 32.94 -4.73 -3.71
C VAL A 11 32.05 -4.93 -4.94
N ALA A 12 32.61 -5.41 -6.06
CA ALA A 12 31.83 -5.69 -7.27
C ALA A 12 30.79 -6.81 -7.05
N GLU A 13 31.18 -7.89 -6.36
CA GLU A 13 30.26 -8.97 -5.99
C GLU A 13 29.13 -8.50 -5.07
N GLN A 14 29.47 -7.65 -4.09
CA GLN A 14 28.49 -7.09 -3.17
C GLN A 14 27.52 -6.14 -3.89
N GLN A 15 28.01 -5.33 -4.84
CA GLN A 15 27.17 -4.46 -5.66
C GLN A 15 26.19 -5.28 -6.51
N LEU A 16 26.65 -6.33 -7.18
CA LEU A 16 25.79 -7.26 -7.93
C LEU A 16 24.70 -7.88 -7.05
N THR A 17 25.08 -8.30 -5.84
CA THR A 17 24.15 -8.87 -4.86
C THR A 17 23.11 -7.84 -4.40
N ASN A 18 23.55 -6.62 -4.10
CA ASN A 18 22.68 -5.53 -3.68
C ASN A 18 21.70 -5.15 -4.79
N GLU A 19 22.15 -5.06 -6.04
CA GLU A 19 21.28 -4.78 -7.19
C GLU A 19 20.21 -5.86 -7.40
N LYS A 20 20.55 -7.13 -7.19
CA LYS A 20 19.59 -8.24 -7.25
C LYS A 20 18.54 -8.12 -6.13
N LEU A 21 18.96 -7.81 -4.91
CA LEU A 21 18.06 -7.64 -3.78
C LEU A 21 17.15 -6.42 -3.96
N LYS A 22 17.70 -5.31 -4.48
CA LYS A 22 16.93 -4.10 -4.76
C LYS A 22 15.82 -4.35 -5.76
N ARG A 23 16.12 -5.00 -6.88
CA ARG A 23 15.09 -5.40 -7.87
C ARG A 23 14.00 -6.28 -7.27
N ARG A 24 14.37 -7.24 -6.41
CA ARG A 24 13.38 -8.08 -5.72
C ARG A 24 12.50 -7.26 -4.78
N ASN A 25 13.09 -6.34 -4.02
CA ASN A 25 12.34 -5.47 -3.14
C ASN A 25 11.38 -4.56 -3.92
N GLU A 26 11.82 -3.97 -5.03
CA GLU A 26 10.96 -3.14 -5.89
C GLU A 26 9.73 -3.92 -6.38
N LEU A 27 9.92 -5.17 -6.82
CA LEU A 27 8.80 -6.04 -7.22
C LEU A 27 7.86 -6.34 -6.05
N LEU A 28 8.39 -6.67 -4.87
CA LEU A 28 7.59 -6.94 -3.67
C LEU A 28 6.81 -5.71 -3.22
N TYR A 29 7.40 -4.51 -3.29
CA TYR A 29 6.72 -3.27 -2.96
C TYR A 29 5.59 -2.95 -3.94
N ALA A 30 5.80 -3.22 -5.23
CA ALA A 30 4.73 -3.10 -6.23
C ALA A 30 3.58 -4.07 -5.93
N GLU A 31 3.88 -5.34 -5.64
CA GLU A 31 2.87 -6.35 -5.30
C GLU A 31 2.09 -5.98 -4.02
N ILE A 32 2.78 -5.46 -3.00
CA ILE A 32 2.13 -4.95 -1.78
C ILE A 32 1.24 -3.74 -2.11
N GLY A 33 1.68 -2.85 -2.99
CA GLY A 33 0.91 -1.69 -3.45
C GLY A 33 -0.38 -2.12 -4.16
N ASP A 34 -0.28 -3.04 -5.10
CA ASP A 34 -1.42 -3.61 -5.84
C ASP A 34 -2.40 -4.31 -4.90
N LEU A 35 -1.89 -5.10 -3.94
CA LEU A 35 -2.72 -5.78 -2.96
C LEU A 35 -3.45 -4.80 -2.03
N LYS A 36 -2.77 -3.75 -1.56
CA LYS A 36 -3.39 -2.70 -0.74
C LYS A 36 -4.46 -1.96 -1.53
N SER A 37 -4.17 -1.53 -2.76
CA SER A 37 -5.15 -0.86 -3.61
C SER A 37 -6.37 -1.74 -3.88
N GLY A 38 -6.17 -3.06 -4.06
CA GLY A 38 -7.27 -4.01 -4.22
C GLY A 38 -8.12 -4.16 -2.95
N LEU A 39 -7.49 -4.16 -1.78
CA LEU A 39 -8.20 -4.22 -0.49
C LEU A 39 -8.95 -2.92 -0.18
N ASP A 40 -8.35 -1.77 -0.46
CA ASP A 40 -8.96 -0.45 -0.26
C ASP A 40 -10.24 -0.33 -1.12
N ALA A 41 -10.22 -0.83 -2.36
CA ALA A 41 -11.40 -0.86 -3.23
C ALA A 41 -12.53 -1.76 -2.69
N ILE A 42 -12.18 -2.88 -2.04
CA ILE A 42 -13.16 -3.76 -1.40
C ILE A 42 -13.73 -3.09 -0.14
N GLU A 43 -12.89 -2.43 0.65
CA GLU A 43 -13.30 -1.73 1.86
C GLU A 43 -14.24 -0.56 1.55
N GLU A 44 -13.93 0.24 0.53
CA GLU A 44 -14.78 1.34 0.07
C GLU A 44 -16.17 0.84 -0.34
N ARG A 45 -16.24 -0.29 -1.05
CA ARG A 45 -17.50 -0.94 -1.41
C ARG A 45 -18.27 -1.43 -0.18
N ALA A 46 -17.60 -2.06 0.78
CA ALA A 46 -18.23 -2.53 2.00
C ALA A 46 -18.75 -1.37 2.88
N ARG A 47 -18.03 -0.25 2.94
CA ARG A 47 -18.44 0.97 3.64
C ARG A 47 -19.66 1.63 2.99
N ASN A 48 -19.64 1.76 1.66
CA ASN A 48 -20.69 2.45 0.91
C ASN A 48 -21.96 1.61 0.74
N GLU A 49 -21.84 0.31 0.45
CA GLU A 49 -23.00 -0.55 0.15
C GLU A 49 -23.54 -1.28 1.39
N LEU A 50 -22.67 -1.73 2.29
CA LEU A 50 -23.04 -2.57 3.44
C LEU A 50 -23.02 -1.84 4.78
N GLY A 51 -22.55 -0.58 4.81
CA GLY A 51 -22.44 0.19 6.04
C GLY A 51 -21.44 -0.41 7.03
N LEU A 52 -20.36 -1.03 6.52
CA LEU A 52 -19.27 -1.54 7.36
C LEU A 52 -18.60 -0.38 8.12
N ILE A 53 -18.56 -0.46 9.44
CA ILE A 53 -17.93 0.54 10.32
C ILE A 53 -16.74 -0.14 11.01
N GLN A 54 -15.57 0.50 11.03
CA GLN A 54 -14.41 -0.06 11.75
C GLN A 54 -14.61 0.00 13.27
N LYS A 55 -13.85 -0.83 13.99
CA LYS A 55 -13.81 -0.76 15.45
C LYS A 55 -13.23 0.60 15.84
N ASP A 56 -13.97 1.36 16.65
CA ASP A 56 -13.67 2.73 17.11
C ASP A 56 -14.00 3.87 16.12
N GLU A 57 -14.80 3.61 15.08
CA GLU A 57 -15.28 4.65 14.16
C GLU A 57 -16.73 5.08 14.45
N VAL A 58 -17.02 6.39 14.33
CA VAL A 58 -18.37 6.96 14.49
C VAL A 58 -18.90 7.39 13.12
N PHE A 59 -19.93 6.69 12.64
CA PHE A 59 -20.52 6.91 11.31
C PHE A 59 -21.76 7.81 11.39
N TYR A 60 -21.73 8.94 10.69
CA TYR A 60 -22.84 9.89 10.62
C TYR A 60 -23.55 9.78 9.26
N ARG A 61 -24.82 9.36 9.24
CA ARG A 61 -25.72 9.51 8.08
C ARG A 61 -26.55 10.76 8.26
N ILE A 62 -26.33 11.74 7.39
CA ILE A 62 -27.17 12.94 7.33
C ILE A 62 -28.34 12.63 6.39
N TYR A 63 -29.54 12.51 6.96
CA TYR A 63 -30.77 12.54 6.17
C TYR A 63 -31.14 14.01 6.00
N GLN A 64 -31.23 14.48 4.75
CA GLN A 64 -31.96 15.72 4.49
C GLN A 64 -33.43 15.36 4.61
N ASP A 65 -34.07 15.80 5.69
CA ASP A 65 -35.53 15.86 5.77
C ASP A 65 -35.99 16.84 4.69
N LEU A 66 -36.26 16.31 3.50
CA LEU A 66 -37.06 17.00 2.50
C LEU A 66 -38.51 16.85 2.92
N GLU A 67 -39.02 17.87 3.61
CA GLU A 67 -40.34 18.50 3.41
C GLU A 67 -40.84 19.15 4.70
N GLU A 68 -41.07 20.46 4.68
CA GLU A 68 -42.35 20.98 5.14
C GLU A 68 -43.14 21.41 3.89
N PRO A 69 -44.29 20.78 3.57
CA PRO A 69 -45.24 21.29 2.60
C PRO A 69 -46.29 22.19 3.26
N ASP A 70 -46.81 23.11 2.45
CA ASP A 70 -47.93 24.04 2.63
C ASP A 70 -47.78 25.26 3.58
N SER A 71 -47.68 26.44 2.95
CA SER A 71 -48.18 27.73 3.45
C SER A 71 -49.00 28.41 2.36
#